data_AF-A0A385T3K4-F1
#
_entry.id   AF-A0A385T3K4-F1
#
_cell.length_a   1.000
_cell.length_b   1.000
_cell.length_c   1.000
_cell.angle_alpha   90.00
_cell.angle_beta   90.00
_cell.angle_gamma   90.00
#
_symmetry.space_group_name_H-M   'P 1'
#
loop_
_entity.id
_entity.type
_entity.pdbx_description
1 polymer ?
#
loop_
_entity_poly.entity_id
_entity_poly.type
_entity_poly.pdbx_seq_one_letter_code
_entity_poly.pdbx_strand_id
1 'polypeptide(L)'
;MRKTTGKHNESDVTKDDLQALGDTELESDEGDDELLKKRIYPVDFSGEDLDIPGVEDDDASERIGSEDEENNSYSLGGDDHEDLEEDHT
;
A
#
# COMPACT_ATOMS: atom_id res chain seq x y z
N MET A 1 -41.45 -8.46 17.65
CA MET A 1 -40.12 -8.02 17.16
C MET A 1 -40.31 -6.73 16.36
N ARG A 2 -39.87 -5.57 16.85
CA ARG A 2 -39.92 -4.32 16.06
C ARG A 2 -38.65 -4.27 15.21
N LYS A 3 -38.80 -4.29 13.88
CA LYS A 3 -37.67 -4.09 12.96
C LYS A 3 -37.30 -2.61 13.01
N THR A 4 -36.09 -2.30 13.46
CA THR A 4 -35.53 -0.94 13.36
C THR A 4 -35.12 -0.71 11.91
N THR A 5 -35.92 0.06 11.17
CA THR A 5 -35.50 0.59 9.86
C THR A 5 -34.43 1.64 10.11
N GLY A 6 -33.17 1.31 9.81
CA GLY A 6 -32.06 2.25 9.85
C GLY A 6 -32.34 3.43 8.92
N LYS A 7 -32.14 4.65 9.42
CA LYS A 7 -32.33 5.87 8.66
C LYS A 7 -31.10 6.06 7.77
N HIS A 8 -31.29 5.94 6.46
CA HIS A 8 -30.26 6.20 5.47
C HIS A 8 -30.24 7.69 5.09
N ASN A 9 -29.06 8.26 4.89
CA ASN A 9 -28.86 9.64 4.42
C ASN A 9 -28.24 9.65 3.03
N GLU A 10 -28.33 10.78 2.30
CA GLU A 10 -27.69 10.94 0.98
C GLU A 10 -26.17 10.82 0.98
N SER A 11 -25.51 10.80 2.14
CA SER A 11 -24.08 10.58 2.28
C SER A 11 -23.70 9.10 2.46
N ASP A 12 -24.68 8.21 2.61
CA ASP A 12 -24.42 6.79 2.78
C ASP A 12 -23.95 6.19 1.45
N VAL A 13 -22.83 5.48 1.47
CA VAL A 13 -22.30 4.79 0.29
C VAL A 13 -23.29 3.75 -0.19
N THR A 14 -23.71 3.86 -1.44
CA THR A 14 -24.63 2.93 -2.09
C THR A 14 -23.87 1.76 -2.73
N LYS A 15 -24.62 0.74 -3.17
CA LYS A 15 -24.04 -0.37 -3.93
C LYS A 15 -23.52 0.09 -5.29
N ASP A 16 -24.17 1.07 -5.89
CA ASP A 16 -23.75 1.64 -7.18
C ASP A 16 -22.45 2.43 -7.00
N ASP A 17 -22.28 3.14 -5.88
CA ASP A 17 -21.04 3.84 -5.55
C ASP A 17 -19.87 2.86 -5.36
N LEU A 18 -20.10 1.75 -4.63
CA LEU A 18 -19.09 0.68 -4.48
C LEU A 18 -18.74 0.04 -5.81
N GLN A 19 -19.72 -0.16 -6.70
CA GLN A 19 -19.49 -0.74 -8.02
C GLN A 19 -18.75 0.23 -8.95
N ALA A 20 -19.00 1.54 -8.83
CA ALA A 20 -18.31 2.58 -9.59
C ALA A 20 -16.83 2.74 -9.18
N LEU A 21 -16.50 2.41 -7.92
CA LEU A 21 -15.11 2.38 -7.44
C LEU A 21 -14.29 1.23 -8.07
N GLY A 22 -14.95 0.20 -8.60
CA GLY A 22 -14.27 -0.96 -9.20
C GLY A 22 -13.48 -1.79 -8.18
N ASP A 23 -12.71 -2.76 -8.66
CA ASP A 23 -11.71 -3.44 -7.83
C ASP A 23 -10.56 -2.45 -7.62
N THR A 24 -10.51 -1.84 -6.43
CA THR A 24 -9.64 -0.69 -6.13
C THR A 24 -8.14 -0.99 -6.13
N GLU A 25 -7.77 -2.26 -6.25
CA GLU A 25 -6.40 -2.73 -6.03
C GLU A 25 -5.67 -3.11 -7.31
N LEU A 26 -6.37 -3.29 -8.44
CA LEU A 26 -5.77 -3.73 -9.69
C LEU A 26 -6.33 -2.93 -10.86
N GLU A 27 -5.47 -2.49 -11.78
CA GLU A 27 -5.97 -1.87 -12.99
C GLU A 27 -6.78 -2.90 -13.80
N SER A 28 -7.79 -2.37 -14.48
CA SER A 28 -8.64 -3.15 -15.37
C SER A 28 -8.07 -3.22 -16.79
N ASP A 29 -6.86 -2.69 -17.01
CA ASP A 29 -6.18 -2.80 -18.28
C ASP A 29 -5.52 -4.18 -18.42
N GLU A 30 -5.15 -4.56 -19.64
CA GLU A 30 -4.46 -5.83 -19.92
C GLU A 30 -2.94 -5.69 -19.68
N GLY A 31 -2.56 -4.97 -18.64
CA GLY A 31 -1.19 -4.70 -18.25
C GLY A 31 -0.51 -5.86 -17.51
N ASP A 32 0.67 -5.58 -16.95
CA ASP A 32 1.47 -6.58 -16.23
C ASP A 32 0.86 -6.97 -14.87
N ASP A 33 -0.10 -6.21 -14.38
CA ASP A 33 -0.85 -6.43 -13.13
C ASP A 33 -1.88 -7.56 -13.23
N GLU A 34 -2.18 -8.06 -14.44
CA GLU A 34 -2.95 -9.29 -14.67
C GLU A 34 -2.36 -10.51 -13.94
N LEU A 35 -1.05 -10.51 -13.68
CA LEU A 35 -0.39 -11.55 -12.90
C LEU A 35 -0.79 -11.49 -11.41
N LEU A 36 -1.09 -10.31 -10.88
CA LEU A 36 -1.52 -10.11 -9.50
C LEU A 36 -2.92 -10.70 -9.25
N LYS A 37 -3.79 -10.72 -10.28
CA LYS A 37 -5.13 -11.34 -10.23
C LYS A 37 -5.11 -12.84 -9.95
N LYS A 38 -4.00 -13.53 -10.23
CA LYS A 38 -3.86 -15.00 -10.11
C LYS A 38 -2.96 -15.44 -8.96
N ARG A 39 -2.58 -14.52 -8.07
CA ARG A 39 -1.74 -14.81 -6.90
C ARG A 39 -2.49 -15.70 -5.90
N ILE A 40 -1.78 -16.63 -5.27
CA ILE A 40 -2.34 -17.49 -4.21
C ILE A 40 -2.58 -16.70 -2.93
N TYR A 41 -1.76 -15.68 -2.70
CA TYR A 41 -1.84 -14.77 -1.56
C TYR A 41 -2.48 -13.44 -1.97
N PRO A 42 -3.22 -12.76 -1.09
CA PRO A 42 -3.73 -11.41 -1.37
C PRO A 42 -2.55 -10.47 -1.65
N VAL A 43 -2.72 -9.47 -2.51
CA VAL A 43 -1.65 -8.50 -2.77
C VAL A 43 -1.38 -7.72 -1.48
N ASP A 44 -0.10 -7.68 -1.07
CA ASP A 44 0.34 -6.86 0.06
C ASP A 44 1.19 -5.72 -0.51
N PHE A 45 0.63 -4.51 -0.45
CA PHE A 45 1.31 -3.29 -0.87
C PHE A 45 2.07 -2.62 0.29
N SER A 46 1.91 -3.10 1.53
CA SER A 46 2.58 -2.53 2.69
C SER A 46 4.02 -3.01 2.81
N GLY A 47 4.31 -4.25 2.36
CA GLY A 47 5.65 -4.84 2.47
C GLY A 47 6.06 -5.10 3.93
N GLU A 48 5.10 -5.20 4.85
CA GLU A 48 5.35 -5.35 6.29
C GLU A 48 6.09 -6.64 6.64
N ASP A 49 5.89 -7.70 5.84
CA ASP A 49 6.49 -9.03 6.04
C ASP A 49 7.82 -9.21 5.27
N LEU A 50 8.42 -8.15 4.72
CA LEU A 50 9.71 -8.23 4.04
C LEU A 50 10.86 -8.22 5.06
N ASP A 51 11.64 -9.28 5.09
CA ASP A 51 12.86 -9.37 5.90
C ASP A 51 13.94 -8.40 5.35
N ILE A 52 13.91 -7.11 5.74
CA ILE A 52 14.90 -6.11 5.34
C ILE A 52 16.13 -6.22 6.26
N PRO A 53 17.33 -6.58 5.75
CA PRO A 53 18.52 -6.68 6.58
C PRO A 53 18.88 -5.33 7.20
N GLY A 54 19.18 -5.34 8.51
CA GLY A 54 19.62 -4.14 9.23
C GLY A 54 18.49 -3.33 9.87
N VAL A 55 17.22 -3.58 9.50
CA VAL A 55 16.05 -2.87 10.05
C VAL A 55 15.99 -2.90 11.58
N GLU A 56 16.36 -4.03 12.20
CA GLU A 56 16.29 -4.20 13.66
C GLU A 56 17.54 -3.68 14.42
N ASP A 57 18.57 -3.20 13.71
CA ASP A 57 19.88 -2.91 14.32
C ASP A 57 19.85 -1.65 15.20
N ASP A 58 18.93 -0.71 14.93
CA ASP A 58 18.81 0.57 15.63
C ASP A 58 17.38 1.02 15.96
N ASP A 59 16.45 0.09 16.16
CA ASP A 59 15.08 0.31 16.69
C ASP A 59 15.03 1.26 17.91
N ALA A 60 16.05 1.20 18.77
CA ALA A 60 16.11 2.06 19.96
C ALA A 60 16.20 3.56 19.61
N SER A 61 16.69 3.88 18.40
CA SER A 61 16.86 5.21 17.85
C SER A 61 15.64 5.71 17.07
N GLU A 62 14.68 4.83 16.72
CA GLU A 62 13.41 5.19 16.07
C GLU A 62 12.71 6.34 16.79
N ARG A 63 12.55 6.19 18.11
CA ARG A 63 11.81 7.13 18.95
C ARG A 63 12.41 8.55 18.92
N ILE A 64 13.68 8.68 18.57
CA ILE A 64 14.39 9.96 18.50
C ILE A 64 14.70 10.40 17.06
N GLY A 65 14.35 9.61 16.04
CA GLY A 65 14.62 9.87 14.63
C GLY A 65 16.12 9.97 14.33
N SER A 66 16.92 9.10 14.94
CA SER A 66 18.38 9.03 14.73
C SER A 66 18.82 7.66 14.24
N GLU A 67 17.86 6.88 13.75
CA GLU A 67 18.09 5.62 13.05
C GLU A 67 18.69 5.85 11.66
N ASP A 68 19.29 4.81 11.12
CA ASP A 68 19.72 4.73 9.73
C ASP A 68 18.51 4.47 8.83
N GLU A 69 17.86 5.54 8.38
CA GLU A 69 16.61 5.43 7.60
C GLU A 69 16.74 4.51 6.38
N GLU A 70 17.91 4.36 5.76
CA GLU A 70 18.10 3.53 4.55
C GLU A 70 17.76 2.05 4.76
N ASN A 71 17.84 1.53 6.00
CA ASN A 71 17.54 0.13 6.31
C ASN A 71 16.04 -0.14 6.61
N ASN A 72 15.18 0.89 6.55
CA ASN A 72 13.77 0.81 6.91
C ASN A 72 12.82 0.81 5.70
N SER A 73 11.69 0.10 5.79
CA SER A 73 10.73 -0.08 4.69
C SER A 73 10.10 1.22 4.16
N TYR A 74 10.17 2.30 4.93
CA TYR A 74 9.64 3.61 4.54
C TYR A 74 10.65 4.49 3.80
N SER A 75 11.91 4.05 3.61
CA SER A 75 12.95 4.75 2.84
C SER A 75 12.94 4.46 1.35
N LEU A 76 11.77 4.12 0.80
CA LEU A 76 11.55 4.03 -0.64
C LEU A 76 11.59 5.45 -1.22
N GLY A 77 12.80 5.97 -1.45
CA GLY A 77 13.16 7.23 -2.10
C GLY A 77 12.01 8.22 -2.32
N GLY A 78 12.01 9.32 -1.55
CA GLY A 78 11.05 10.40 -1.73
C GLY A 78 11.06 11.00 -3.13
N ASP A 79 10.08 11.85 -3.41
CA ASP A 79 9.80 12.52 -4.68
C ASP A 79 10.98 13.35 -5.26
N ASP A 80 12.03 13.58 -4.48
CA ASP A 80 13.29 14.24 -4.88
C ASP A 80 14.38 13.27 -5.37
N HIS A 81 14.10 11.95 -5.45
CA HIS A 81 15.06 10.94 -5.87
C HIS A 81 14.95 10.61 -7.37
N GLU A 82 15.13 11.62 -8.22
CA GLU A 82 15.12 11.51 -9.70
C GLU A 82 16.43 10.89 -10.27
N ASP A 83 17.39 10.57 -9.40
CA ASP A 83 18.74 10.10 -9.75
C ASP A 83 18.95 8.59 -9.53
N LEU A 84 17.89 7.77 -9.68
CA LEU A 84 18.02 6.29 -9.62
C LEU A 84 18.61 5.67 -10.91
N GLU A 85 18.98 6.48 -11.89
CA GLU A 85 19.63 6.02 -13.13
C GLU A 85 21.03 6.64 -13.26
N GLU A 86 22.02 6.16 -12.50
CA GLU A 86 23.41 6.27 -12.98
C GLU A 86 23.62 5.27 -14.13
N ASP A 87 23.40 5.73 -15.36
CA ASP A 87 23.87 5.05 -16.56
C ASP A 87 25.41 5.07 -16.57
N HIS A 88 26.01 3.99 -16.05
CA HIS A 88 27.44 3.77 -16.17
C HIS A 88 27.78 3.34 -17.61
N THR A 89 27.94 4.31 -18.52
CA THR A 89 28.60 4.12 -19.83
C THR A 89 29.95 4.82 -19.93
#